data_AF-A0A3M5IPY3-F1
#
_entry.id   AF-A0A3M5IPY3-F1
#
_cell.length_a   1.000
_cell.length_b   1.000
_cell.length_c   1.000
_cell.angle_alpha   90.00
_cell.angle_beta   90.00
_cell.angle_gamma   90.00
#
_symmetry.space_group_name_H-M   'P 1'
#
loop_
_entity.id
_entity.type
_entity.pdbx_description
1 polymer ?
#
loop_
_entity_poly.entity_id
_entity_poly.type
_entity_poly.pdbx_seq_one_letter_code
_entity_poly.pdbx_strand_id
1 'polypeptide(L)'
;MHDDDEDEDDFELYDTPAPRMRLVEDRSHENLWLHRANDLHASAGAVWLSMSDDRGNESVKALGLREDFDMMRACFPVYHMLCGLSLEVVMKAVLVSQREKPPEHHDLNLLAHLLGVKRNPAQKKILNFYQHSVVWAGRYPIPKDATDDDLAKYYEMHNSLLFKGKTTVKGTQLKTYSRTGATDWDRFDALYRSYSTLFNHRY
;
A
#
# COMPACT_ATOMS: atom_id res chain seq x y z
N MET A 1 70.14 45.59 12.33
CA MET A 1 69.26 46.30 11.39
C MET A 1 68.88 45.27 10.36
N HIS A 2 67.71 44.68 10.56
CA HIS A 2 66.45 45.04 9.86
C HIS A 2 66.47 44.41 8.46
N ASP A 3 65.43 43.79 7.94
CA ASP A 3 64.14 43.23 8.39
C ASP A 3 63.59 42.59 7.09
N ASP A 4 62.36 42.08 7.14
CA ASP A 4 61.47 41.76 6.01
C ASP A 4 61.31 40.27 5.71
N ASP A 5 60.44 39.68 6.54
CA ASP A 5 59.25 38.91 6.21
C ASP A 5 58.77 39.00 4.74
N GLU A 6 58.21 37.90 4.22
CA GLU A 6 56.79 37.83 3.79
C GLU A 6 56.49 36.46 3.14
N ASP A 7 55.68 35.69 3.87
CA ASP A 7 54.53 34.93 3.37
C ASP A 7 54.78 33.76 2.39
N GLU A 8 55.15 32.61 2.95
CA GLU A 8 54.85 31.31 2.32
C GLU A 8 53.36 30.98 2.53
N ASP A 9 52.60 31.14 1.45
CA ASP A 9 51.21 30.75 1.22
C ASP A 9 50.71 29.60 2.10
N ASP A 10 49.93 29.96 3.12
CA ASP A 10 48.95 29.08 3.76
C ASP A 10 47.81 28.86 2.74
N PHE A 11 47.98 27.87 1.85
CA PHE A 11 46.97 27.49 0.87
C PHE A 11 45.81 26.79 1.61
N GLU A 12 44.94 27.64 2.14
CA GLU A 12 43.67 27.33 2.78
C GLU A 12 42.90 26.28 1.96
N LEU A 13 42.82 25.07 2.52
CA LEU A 13 42.06 23.92 2.05
C LEU A 13 40.54 24.21 2.18
N TYR A 14 40.00 25.04 1.29
CA TYR A 14 38.55 25.26 1.22
C TYR A 14 37.92 24.63 -0.02
N ASP A 15 36.79 23.97 0.27
CA ASP A 15 35.74 23.56 -0.65
C ASP A 15 36.02 22.36 -1.56
N THR A 16 36.08 21.17 -0.95
CA THR A 16 35.51 20.00 -1.61
C THR A 16 33.98 20.15 -1.59
N PRO A 17 33.31 20.35 -2.75
CA PRO A 17 31.85 20.43 -2.77
C PRO A 17 31.29 19.13 -2.23
N ALA A 18 30.34 19.20 -1.30
CA ALA A 18 29.64 18.02 -0.81
C ALA A 18 29.19 17.17 -2.02
N PRO A 19 29.47 15.86 -2.03
CA PRO A 19 29.21 15.03 -3.20
C PRO A 19 27.74 15.15 -3.59
N ARG A 20 27.50 15.63 -4.82
CA ARG A 20 26.15 15.78 -5.38
C ARG A 20 25.43 14.43 -5.26
N MET A 21 24.32 14.41 -4.52
CA MET A 21 23.47 13.22 -4.40
C MET A 21 23.11 12.70 -5.80
N ARG A 22 23.16 11.38 -5.98
CA ARG A 22 22.77 10.75 -7.24
C ARG A 22 21.27 10.95 -7.46
N LEU A 23 20.82 11.02 -8.71
CA LEU A 23 19.39 11.18 -9.05
C LEU A 23 18.48 10.09 -8.43
N VAL A 24 19.04 8.92 -8.12
CA VAL A 24 18.34 7.81 -7.44
C VAL A 24 18.24 8.04 -5.92
N GLU A 25 19.22 8.69 -5.32
CA GLU A 25 19.21 9.06 -3.90
C GLU A 25 18.22 10.22 -3.66
N ASP A 26 18.15 11.17 -4.60
CA ASP A 26 17.16 12.25 -4.61
C ASP A 26 15.72 11.71 -4.70
N ARG A 27 15.52 10.61 -5.44
CA ARG A 27 14.24 9.86 -5.50
C ARG A 27 13.84 9.18 -4.17
N SER A 28 14.74 9.12 -3.18
CA SER A 28 14.50 8.49 -1.88
C SER A 28 14.08 9.48 -0.79
N HIS A 29 13.88 10.76 -1.13
CA HIS A 29 13.41 11.79 -0.20
C HIS A 29 12.05 11.39 0.44
N GLU A 30 11.88 11.63 1.75
CA GLU A 30 10.70 11.21 2.53
C GLU A 30 9.36 11.68 1.95
N ASN A 31 9.29 12.92 1.48
CA ASN A 31 8.12 13.45 0.79
C ASN A 31 7.75 12.68 -0.49
N LEU A 32 8.72 12.12 -1.22
CA LEU A 32 8.44 11.31 -2.42
C LEU A 32 7.81 9.96 -2.05
N TRP A 33 8.19 9.37 -0.90
CA TRP A 33 7.53 8.18 -0.38
C TRP A 33 6.07 8.47 -0.03
N LEU A 34 5.81 9.57 0.67
CA LEU A 34 4.44 9.95 1.02
C LEU A 34 3.60 10.28 -0.21
N HIS A 35 4.16 11.02 -1.18
CA HIS A 35 3.49 11.30 -2.45
C HIS A 35 3.13 10.00 -3.16
N ARG A 36 4.07 9.04 -3.24
CA ARG A 36 3.82 7.75 -3.87
C ARG A 36 2.73 6.96 -3.16
N ALA A 37 2.70 6.98 -1.83
CA ALA A 37 1.62 6.36 -1.06
C ALA A 37 0.27 7.00 -1.38
N ASN A 38 0.22 8.33 -1.46
CA ASN A 38 -0.99 9.08 -1.78
C ASN A 38 -1.48 8.81 -3.21
N ASP A 39 -0.59 8.68 -4.19
CA ASP A 39 -0.94 8.31 -5.57
C ASP A 39 -1.62 6.94 -5.62
N LEU A 40 -1.07 5.96 -4.90
CA LEU A 40 -1.62 4.60 -4.83
C LEU A 40 -2.97 4.59 -4.11
N HIS A 41 -3.09 5.36 -3.01
CA HIS A 41 -4.34 5.52 -2.27
C HIS A 41 -5.43 6.17 -3.14
N ALA A 42 -5.10 7.26 -3.84
CA ALA A 42 -6.02 7.93 -4.76
C ALA A 42 -6.43 7.01 -5.91
N SER A 43 -5.50 6.22 -6.45
CA SER A 43 -5.78 5.22 -7.49
C SER A 43 -6.74 4.14 -6.99
N ALA A 44 -6.56 3.62 -5.77
CA ALA A 44 -7.49 2.68 -5.15
C ALA A 44 -8.90 3.30 -5.03
N GLY A 45 -8.99 4.56 -4.61
CA GLY A 45 -10.26 5.29 -4.53
C GLY A 45 -10.93 5.47 -5.88
N ALA A 46 -10.17 5.79 -6.93
CA ALA A 46 -10.69 5.89 -8.29
C ALA A 46 -11.26 4.54 -8.77
N VAL A 47 -10.58 3.42 -8.49
CA VAL A 47 -11.09 2.08 -8.81
C VAL A 47 -12.37 1.78 -8.04
N TRP A 48 -12.39 2.05 -6.73
CA TRP A 48 -13.59 1.87 -5.90
C TRP A 48 -14.79 2.67 -6.42
N LEU A 49 -14.58 3.93 -6.78
CA LEU A 49 -15.62 4.78 -7.33
C LEU A 49 -16.10 4.30 -8.71
N SER A 50 -15.23 3.67 -9.49
CA SER A 50 -15.58 3.12 -10.81
C SER A 50 -16.32 1.79 -10.72
N MET A 51 -16.31 1.11 -9.57
CA MET A 51 -17.03 -0.15 -9.35
C MET A 51 -18.39 0.01 -8.66
N SER A 52 -18.74 1.20 -8.15
CA SER A 52 -20.04 1.42 -7.50
C SER A 52 -21.18 1.31 -8.50
N ASP A 53 -22.30 0.67 -8.13
CA ASP A 53 -23.37 0.20 -9.04
C ASP A 53 -23.74 1.19 -10.17
N ASP A 54 -24.07 2.44 -9.86
CA ASP A 54 -24.45 3.44 -10.88
C ASP A 54 -23.28 3.77 -11.83
N ARG A 55 -22.08 3.96 -11.28
CA ARG A 55 -20.87 4.33 -12.04
C ARG A 55 -20.20 3.14 -12.72
N GLY A 56 -20.48 1.93 -12.27
CA GLY A 56 -19.97 0.69 -12.86
C GLY A 56 -20.43 0.56 -14.29
N ASN A 57 -21.73 0.71 -14.52
CA ASN A 57 -22.32 0.64 -15.87
C ASN A 57 -21.80 1.76 -16.78
N GLU A 58 -21.64 2.96 -16.26
CA GLU A 58 -21.03 4.08 -17.00
C GLU A 58 -19.57 3.76 -17.38
N SER A 59 -18.80 3.18 -16.45
CA SER A 59 -17.41 2.79 -16.68
C SER A 59 -17.30 1.68 -17.73
N VAL A 60 -18.18 0.68 -17.68
CA VAL A 60 -18.27 -0.39 -18.71
C VAL A 60 -18.45 0.22 -20.09
N LYS A 61 -19.41 1.13 -20.24
CA LYS A 61 -19.70 1.80 -21.51
C LYS A 61 -18.54 2.69 -21.96
N ALA A 62 -17.98 3.50 -21.06
CA ALA A 62 -16.88 4.41 -21.37
C ALA A 62 -15.60 3.67 -21.80
N LEU A 63 -15.34 2.49 -21.23
CA LEU A 63 -14.20 1.65 -21.53
C LEU A 63 -14.43 0.71 -22.73
N GLY A 64 -15.64 0.69 -23.31
CA GLY A 64 -15.98 -0.21 -24.42
C GLY A 64 -15.98 -1.69 -24.02
N LEU A 65 -16.27 -1.99 -22.76
CA LEU A 65 -16.38 -3.36 -22.25
C LEU A 65 -17.74 -3.97 -22.62
N ARG A 66 -17.84 -5.31 -22.51
CA ARG A 66 -19.08 -6.05 -22.80
C ARG A 66 -20.18 -5.65 -21.82
N GLU A 67 -21.44 -5.61 -22.27
CA GLU A 67 -22.58 -5.10 -21.47
C GLU A 67 -22.79 -5.85 -20.13
N ASP A 68 -22.40 -7.11 -20.04
CA ASP A 68 -22.49 -7.94 -18.83
C ASP A 68 -21.20 -7.90 -17.98
N PHE A 69 -20.25 -7.01 -18.28
CA PHE A 69 -19.00 -6.90 -17.56
C PHE A 69 -19.24 -6.31 -16.16
N ASP A 70 -19.07 -7.13 -15.13
CA ASP A 70 -19.24 -6.72 -13.75
C ASP A 70 -17.94 -6.06 -13.22
N MET A 71 -17.92 -4.73 -13.23
CA MET A 71 -16.80 -3.92 -12.71
C MET A 71 -16.49 -4.24 -11.24
N MET A 72 -17.52 -4.50 -10.44
CA MET A 72 -17.34 -4.87 -9.04
C MET A 72 -16.49 -6.14 -8.94
N ARG A 73 -16.86 -7.19 -9.66
CA ARG A 73 -16.10 -8.46 -9.63
C ARG A 73 -14.71 -8.33 -10.23
N ALA A 74 -14.58 -7.64 -11.36
CA ALA A 74 -13.33 -7.57 -12.11
C ALA A 74 -12.27 -6.71 -11.43
N CYS A 75 -12.67 -5.58 -10.82
CA CYS A 75 -11.74 -4.61 -10.28
C CYS A 75 -11.36 -4.85 -8.81
N PHE A 76 -12.10 -5.69 -8.08
CA PHE A 76 -11.84 -5.98 -6.66
C PHE A 76 -10.38 -6.42 -6.37
N PRO A 77 -9.78 -7.36 -7.13
CA PRO A 77 -8.39 -7.76 -6.90
C PRO A 77 -7.40 -6.61 -7.07
N VAL A 78 -7.58 -5.78 -8.10
CA VAL A 78 -6.72 -4.61 -8.36
C VAL A 78 -6.90 -3.55 -7.29
N TYR A 79 -8.14 -3.30 -6.86
CA TYR A 79 -8.44 -2.42 -5.74
C TYR A 79 -7.70 -2.85 -4.46
N HIS A 80 -7.84 -4.12 -4.05
CA HIS A 80 -7.18 -4.62 -2.85
C HIS A 80 -5.65 -4.63 -2.95
N MET A 81 -5.10 -4.88 -4.15
CA MET A 81 -3.67 -4.72 -4.42
C MET A 81 -3.18 -3.29 -4.20
N LEU A 82 -3.89 -2.30 -4.75
CA LEU A 82 -3.55 -0.88 -4.57
C LEU A 82 -3.68 -0.46 -3.10
N CYS A 83 -4.69 -0.97 -2.39
CA CYS A 83 -4.82 -0.79 -0.95
C CYS A 83 -3.60 -1.35 -0.17
N GLY A 84 -3.13 -2.55 -0.51
CA GLY A 84 -1.95 -3.13 0.13
C GLY A 84 -0.67 -2.38 -0.18
N LEU A 85 -0.45 -1.99 -1.43
CA LEU A 85 0.72 -1.21 -1.83
C LEU A 85 0.74 0.17 -1.17
N SER A 86 -0.39 0.88 -1.14
CA SER A 86 -0.48 2.19 -0.48
C SER A 86 -0.21 2.09 1.03
N LEU A 87 -0.71 1.06 1.71
CA LEU A 87 -0.40 0.79 3.12
C LEU A 87 1.07 0.49 3.35
N GLU A 88 1.69 -0.34 2.50
CA GLU A 88 3.12 -0.63 2.63
C GLU A 88 3.97 0.63 2.48
N VAL A 89 3.70 1.41 1.43
CA VAL A 89 4.47 2.61 1.11
C VAL A 89 4.25 3.69 2.16
N VAL A 90 3.03 3.92 2.65
CA VAL A 90 2.78 4.94 3.70
C VAL A 90 3.48 4.57 5.00
N MET A 91 3.46 3.29 5.40
CA MET A 91 4.16 2.87 6.61
C MET A 91 5.67 3.02 6.48
N LYS A 92 6.24 2.69 5.32
CA LYS A 92 7.66 2.94 5.03
C LYS A 92 7.98 4.43 4.97
N ALA A 93 7.10 5.26 4.42
CA ALA A 93 7.26 6.71 4.40
C ALA A 93 7.35 7.28 5.82
N VAL A 94 6.50 6.79 6.74
CA VAL A 94 6.55 7.19 8.15
C VAL A 94 7.90 6.81 8.78
N LEU A 95 8.39 5.58 8.58
CA LEU A 95 9.71 5.18 9.08
C LEU A 95 10.83 6.09 8.55
N VAL A 96 10.84 6.36 7.25
CA VAL A 96 11.83 7.25 6.63
C VAL A 96 11.76 8.67 7.23
N SER A 97 10.56 9.22 7.43
CA SER A 97 10.37 10.54 8.07
C SER A 97 10.85 10.60 9.54
N GLN A 98 10.98 9.43 10.17
CA GLN A 98 11.52 9.27 11.52
C GLN A 98 13.04 8.97 11.51
N ARG A 99 13.69 9.06 10.35
CA ARG A 99 15.10 8.69 10.12
C ARG A 99 15.41 7.21 10.37
N GLU A 100 14.39 6.36 10.33
CA GLU A 100 14.53 4.91 10.40
C GLU A 100 14.68 4.31 9.01
N LYS A 101 15.52 3.27 8.89
CA LYS A 101 15.66 2.53 7.64
C LYS A 101 14.45 1.61 7.47
N PRO A 102 13.66 1.72 6.39
CA PRO A 102 12.54 0.82 6.16
C PRO A 102 13.05 -0.61 5.92
N PRO A 103 12.39 -1.64 6.47
CA PRO A 103 12.79 -3.02 6.22
C PRO A 103 12.57 -3.39 4.75
N GLU A 104 13.39 -4.31 4.25
CA GLU A 104 13.23 -4.85 2.89
C GLU A 104 11.97 -5.72 2.76
N HIS A 105 11.52 -6.32 3.87
CA HIS A 105 10.33 -7.14 3.90
C HIS A 105 9.06 -6.31 3.66
N HIS A 106 8.08 -6.91 2.98
CA HIS A 106 6.78 -6.31 2.65
C HIS A 106 5.70 -6.65 3.71
N ASP A 107 6.10 -7.01 4.93
CA ASP A 107 5.19 -7.47 5.97
C ASP A 107 4.47 -6.28 6.65
N LEU A 108 3.17 -6.13 6.38
CA LEU A 108 2.36 -5.02 6.92
C LEU A 108 2.19 -5.10 8.44
N ASN A 109 2.17 -6.31 9.03
CA ASN A 109 2.09 -6.49 10.47
C ASN A 109 3.41 -6.15 11.17
N LEU A 110 4.55 -6.43 10.53
CA LEU A 110 5.87 -6.00 10.99
C LEU A 110 6.02 -4.48 10.89
N LEU A 111 5.66 -3.89 9.74
CA LEU A 111 5.72 -2.44 9.56
C LEU A 111 4.91 -1.70 10.62
N ALA A 112 3.66 -2.13 10.86
CA ALA A 112 2.85 -1.55 11.90
C ALA A 112 3.43 -1.77 13.32
N HIS A 113 4.21 -2.84 13.55
CA HIS A 113 4.92 -3.04 14.82
C HIS A 113 6.04 -2.02 15.00
N LEU A 114 6.85 -1.80 13.97
CA LEU A 114 7.95 -0.83 13.96
C LEU A 114 7.45 0.59 14.20
N LEU A 115 6.25 0.92 13.71
CA LEU A 115 5.57 2.19 13.97
C LEU A 115 4.97 2.34 15.38
N GLY A 116 5.15 1.34 16.25
CA GLY A 116 4.59 1.37 17.62
C GLY A 116 3.05 1.23 17.68
N VAL A 117 2.38 0.92 16.57
CA VAL A 117 0.93 0.76 16.52
C VAL A 117 0.54 -0.59 17.13
N LYS A 118 -0.36 -0.61 18.11
CA LYS A 118 -0.91 -1.87 18.65
C LYS A 118 -2.04 -2.38 17.75
N ARG A 119 -2.06 -3.68 17.46
CA ARG A 119 -3.06 -4.33 16.60
C ARG A 119 -3.78 -5.45 17.33
N ASN A 120 -5.11 -5.38 17.33
CA ASN A 120 -5.95 -6.50 17.75
C ASN A 120 -5.98 -7.61 16.66
N PRO A 121 -6.48 -8.82 16.96
CA PRO A 121 -6.50 -9.92 16.00
C PRO A 121 -7.22 -9.59 14.67
N ALA A 122 -8.30 -8.80 14.71
CA ALA A 122 -9.03 -8.40 13.50
C ALA A 122 -8.20 -7.46 12.61
N GLN A 123 -7.50 -6.49 13.21
CA GLN A 123 -6.59 -5.59 12.50
C GLN A 123 -5.42 -6.37 11.88
N LYS A 124 -4.83 -7.32 12.60
CA LYS A 124 -3.77 -8.19 12.05
C LYS A 124 -4.26 -8.97 10.83
N LYS A 125 -5.49 -9.48 10.87
CA LYS A 125 -6.12 -10.20 9.76
C LYS A 125 -6.34 -9.30 8.54
N ILE A 126 -6.78 -8.06 8.74
CA ILE A 126 -6.94 -7.08 7.65
C ILE A 126 -5.59 -6.74 7.00
N LEU A 127 -4.53 -6.54 7.78
CA LEU A 127 -3.20 -6.28 7.22
C LEU A 127 -2.66 -7.48 6.45
N ASN A 128 -2.83 -8.70 6.98
CA ASN A 128 -2.46 -9.91 6.23
C ASN A 128 -3.23 -10.01 4.92
N PHE A 129 -4.53 -9.73 4.93
CA PHE A 129 -5.35 -9.71 3.72
C PHE A 129 -4.79 -8.78 2.65
N TYR A 130 -4.47 -7.54 2.98
CA TYR A 130 -3.94 -6.57 2.02
C TYR A 130 -2.54 -6.96 1.52
N GLN A 131 -1.66 -7.45 2.39
CA GLN A 131 -0.35 -7.96 1.99
C GLN A 131 -0.48 -9.12 1.00
N HIS A 132 -1.34 -10.09 1.28
CA HIS A 132 -1.58 -11.21 0.38
C HIS A 132 -2.23 -10.75 -0.94
N SER A 133 -3.09 -9.73 -0.91
CA SER A 133 -3.66 -9.16 -2.13
C SER A 133 -2.58 -8.61 -3.07
N VAL A 134 -1.52 -8.00 -2.53
CA VAL A 134 -0.35 -7.58 -3.34
C VAL A 134 0.35 -8.77 -3.99
N VAL A 135 0.57 -9.83 -3.23
CA VAL A 135 1.28 -11.03 -3.73
C VAL A 135 0.47 -11.76 -4.81
N TRP A 136 -0.83 -11.94 -4.59
CA TRP A 136 -1.68 -12.77 -5.44
C TRP A 136 -2.28 -12.00 -6.63
N ALA A 137 -2.66 -10.73 -6.46
CA ALA A 137 -3.19 -9.93 -7.58
C ALA A 137 -2.08 -9.24 -8.39
N GLY A 138 -0.90 -9.00 -7.79
CA GLY A 138 0.23 -8.37 -8.46
C GLY A 138 1.14 -9.33 -9.24
N ARG A 139 0.96 -10.65 -9.11
CA ARG A 139 1.78 -11.67 -9.79
C ARG A 139 0.91 -12.54 -10.68
N TYR A 140 1.14 -12.47 -11.98
CA TYR A 140 0.39 -13.26 -12.95
C TYR A 140 1.12 -14.53 -13.38
N PRO A 141 0.40 -15.64 -13.63
CA PRO A 141 -0.96 -15.93 -13.15
C PRO A 141 -1.00 -16.43 -11.70
N ILE A 142 0.17 -16.83 -11.17
CA ILE A 142 0.37 -17.34 -9.81
C ILE A 142 1.66 -16.75 -9.23
N PRO A 143 1.76 -16.56 -7.91
CA PRO A 143 3.02 -16.23 -7.27
C PRO A 143 4.07 -17.32 -7.54
N LYS A 144 5.34 -16.90 -7.53
CA LYS A 144 6.46 -17.83 -7.64
C LYS A 144 6.43 -18.80 -6.45
N ASP A 145 6.67 -20.09 -6.72
CA ASP A 145 6.75 -21.15 -5.72
C ASP A 145 5.46 -21.33 -4.88
N ALA A 146 4.30 -20.89 -5.39
CA ALA A 146 3.02 -21.07 -4.73
C ALA A 146 2.57 -22.54 -4.73
N THR A 147 2.08 -23.00 -3.58
CA THR A 147 1.50 -24.34 -3.42
C THR A 147 -0.03 -24.31 -3.37
N ASP A 148 -0.67 -25.46 -3.54
CA ASP A 148 -2.13 -25.61 -3.36
C ASP A 148 -2.57 -25.21 -1.94
N ASP A 149 -1.75 -25.51 -0.93
CA ASP A 149 -2.00 -25.12 0.46
C ASP A 149 -1.96 -23.59 0.63
N ASP A 150 -1.06 -22.90 -0.05
CA ASP A 150 -1.00 -21.43 -0.01
C ASP A 150 -2.23 -20.80 -0.66
N LEU A 151 -2.69 -21.37 -1.78
CA LEU A 151 -3.90 -20.93 -2.46
C LEU A 151 -5.16 -21.19 -1.60
N ALA A 152 -5.24 -22.37 -0.97
CA ALA A 152 -6.35 -22.71 -0.06
C ALA A 152 -6.41 -21.75 1.13
N LYS A 153 -5.28 -21.47 1.78
CA LYS A 153 -5.18 -20.50 2.88
C LYS A 153 -5.56 -19.09 2.44
N TYR A 154 -5.11 -18.67 1.25
CA TYR A 154 -5.47 -17.39 0.65
C TYR A 154 -6.99 -17.25 0.50
N TYR A 155 -7.65 -18.25 -0.11
CA TYR A 155 -9.10 -18.25 -0.30
C TYR A 155 -9.86 -18.32 1.02
N GLU A 156 -9.43 -19.13 1.98
CA GLU A 156 -10.08 -19.21 3.30
C GLU A 156 -10.02 -17.86 4.02
N MET A 157 -8.85 -17.21 4.03
CA MET A 157 -8.68 -15.89 4.62
C MET A 157 -9.54 -14.84 3.92
N HIS A 158 -9.53 -14.81 2.58
CA HIS A 158 -10.32 -13.86 1.80
C HIS A 158 -11.81 -14.06 2.07
N ASN A 159 -12.30 -15.28 1.95
CA ASN A 159 -13.71 -15.58 2.14
C ASN A 159 -14.19 -15.25 3.55
N SER A 160 -13.39 -15.60 4.57
CA SER A 160 -13.74 -15.34 5.97
C SER A 160 -13.64 -13.86 6.38
N LEU A 161 -12.99 -13.01 5.56
CA LEU A 161 -12.93 -11.58 5.78
C LEU A 161 -13.99 -10.83 4.97
N LEU A 162 -14.17 -11.20 3.70
CA LEU A 162 -15.06 -10.53 2.76
C LEU A 162 -16.54 -10.92 2.95
N PHE A 163 -16.81 -12.12 3.45
CA PHE A 163 -18.16 -12.66 3.54
C PHE A 163 -18.53 -13.12 4.96
N LYS A 164 -19.80 -12.88 5.33
CA LYS A 164 -20.42 -13.38 6.56
C LYS A 164 -21.66 -14.21 6.25
N GLY A 165 -21.90 -15.18 7.11
CA GLY A 165 -23.11 -16.00 7.14
C GLY A 165 -23.22 -16.99 5.98
N LYS A 166 -24.07 -17.99 6.18
CA LYS A 166 -24.58 -18.88 5.13
C LYS A 166 -26.08 -18.83 5.25
N THR A 167 -26.75 -18.12 4.35
CA THR A 167 -28.22 -18.16 4.30
C THR A 167 -28.61 -19.23 3.30
N THR A 168 -29.25 -20.30 3.77
CA THR A 168 -29.81 -21.31 2.87
C THR A 168 -31.01 -20.69 2.15
N VAL A 169 -30.98 -20.68 0.83
CA VAL A 169 -32.13 -20.24 0.04
C VAL A 169 -33.22 -21.31 0.18
N LYS A 170 -34.37 -20.91 0.76
CA LYS A 170 -35.48 -21.81 1.08
C LYS A 170 -35.88 -22.63 -0.17
N GLY A 171 -35.89 -23.95 -0.03
CA GLY A 171 -36.24 -24.88 -1.12
C GLY A 171 -35.09 -25.25 -2.06
N THR A 172 -33.84 -24.84 -1.78
CA THR A 172 -32.66 -25.20 -2.58
C THR A 172 -31.49 -25.61 -1.68
N GLN A 173 -30.48 -26.26 -2.26
CA GLN A 173 -29.19 -26.48 -1.57
C GLN A 173 -28.25 -25.26 -1.64
N LEU A 174 -28.68 -24.17 -2.29
CA LEU A 174 -27.85 -22.99 -2.49
C LEU A 174 -27.68 -22.21 -1.18
N LYS A 175 -26.44 -21.79 -0.94
CA LYS A 175 -26.06 -20.95 0.19
C LYS A 175 -25.64 -19.59 -0.34
N THR A 176 -26.25 -18.54 0.18
CA THR A 176 -25.85 -17.17 -0.12
C THR A 176 -24.97 -16.63 1.00
N TYR A 177 -24.07 -15.75 0.60
CA TYR A 177 -23.09 -15.09 1.44
C TYR A 177 -23.35 -13.59 1.37
N SER A 178 -23.27 -12.90 2.50
CA SER A 178 -23.38 -11.44 2.54
C SER A 178 -22.01 -10.81 2.69
N ARG A 179 -21.74 -9.72 1.97
CA ARG A 179 -20.50 -8.95 2.16
C ARG A 179 -20.42 -8.42 3.60
N THR A 180 -19.22 -8.45 4.18
CA THR A 180 -18.96 -7.88 5.51
C THR A 180 -18.76 -6.37 5.48
N GLY A 181 -18.35 -5.84 4.31
CA GLY A 181 -17.88 -4.47 4.14
C GLY A 181 -16.53 -4.18 4.78
N ALA A 182 -15.77 -5.22 5.19
CA ALA A 182 -14.52 -5.06 5.93
C ALA A 182 -13.42 -4.34 5.14
N THR A 183 -13.50 -4.35 3.81
CA THR A 183 -12.54 -3.73 2.88
C THR A 183 -13.18 -2.61 2.05
N ASP A 184 -14.38 -2.16 2.43
CA ASP A 184 -15.02 -1.03 1.77
C ASP A 184 -14.19 0.23 1.94
N TRP A 185 -14.30 1.16 0.98
CA TRP A 185 -13.46 2.35 0.89
C TRP A 185 -13.33 3.10 2.21
N ASP A 186 -14.44 3.41 2.88
CA ASP A 186 -14.40 4.20 4.11
C ASP A 186 -13.58 3.53 5.22
N ARG A 187 -13.59 2.19 5.29
CA ARG A 187 -12.78 1.44 6.25
C ARG A 187 -11.32 1.42 5.86
N PHE A 188 -11.05 1.28 4.56
CA PHE A 188 -9.70 1.32 4.03
C PHE A 188 -9.07 2.72 4.17
N ASP A 189 -9.76 3.78 3.77
CA ASP A 189 -9.31 5.17 3.89
C ASP A 189 -9.06 5.54 5.36
N ALA A 190 -9.95 5.14 6.29
CA ALA A 190 -9.70 5.33 7.71
C ALA A 190 -8.44 4.60 8.20
N LEU A 191 -8.21 3.37 7.76
CA LEU A 191 -6.99 2.62 8.09
C LEU A 191 -5.74 3.30 7.51
N TYR A 192 -5.77 3.68 6.23
CA TYR A 192 -4.67 4.37 5.56
C TYR A 192 -4.33 5.67 6.29
N ARG A 193 -5.33 6.51 6.58
CA ARG A 193 -5.16 7.77 7.31
C ARG A 193 -4.54 7.55 8.69
N SER A 194 -4.95 6.50 9.41
CA SER A 194 -4.39 6.21 10.73
C SER A 194 -2.86 5.99 10.73
N TYR A 195 -2.30 5.52 9.62
CA TYR A 195 -0.84 5.42 9.43
C TYR A 195 -0.26 6.71 8.85
N SER A 196 -0.94 7.32 7.87
CA SER A 196 -0.49 8.57 7.24
C SER A 196 -0.32 9.71 8.24
N THR A 197 -1.16 9.80 9.27
CA THR A 197 -1.04 10.85 10.31
C THR A 197 0.20 10.71 11.20
N LEU A 198 0.89 9.57 11.16
CA LEU A 198 2.14 9.35 11.89
C LEU A 198 3.35 9.96 11.17
N PHE A 199 3.19 10.43 9.93
CA PHE A 199 4.26 11.01 9.15
C PHE A 199 4.76 12.30 9.79
N ASN A 200 6.07 12.43 9.95
CA ASN A 200 6.69 13.61 10.53
C ASN A 200 6.91 14.68 9.46
N HIS A 201 6.12 15.75 9.49
CA HIS A 201 6.22 16.89 8.58
C HIS A 201 7.30 17.91 8.95
N ARG A 202 8.10 17.66 9.98
CA ARG A 202 9.23 18.53 10.29
C ARG A 202 10.25 18.35 9.17
N TYR A 203 10.68 19.46 8.59
CA TYR A 203 11.55 19.67 7.42
C TYR A 203 10.78 19.94 6.12
#